data_AF-A0A9W8QR86-F1
#
_entry.id   AF-A0A9W8QR86-F1
#
_cell.length_a   1.000
_cell.length_b   1.000
_cell.length_c   1.000
_cell.angle_alpha   90.00
_cell.angle_beta   90.00
_cell.angle_gamma   90.00
#
_symmetry.space_group_name_H-M   'P 1'
#
loop_
_entity.id
_entity.type
_entity.pdbx_description
1 polymer ?
#
loop_
_entity_poly.entity_id
_entity_poly.type
_entity_poly.pdbx_seq_one_letter_code
_entity_poly.pdbx_strand_id
1 'polypeptide(L)'
;MSISSAIETPATFHYKPLDTRKYETRVLKLPANSSENFELITVSLDDDPEYAALSYLWGDPQDQEIITVQGHEVGVTKNLAAALSRLRRGESSLGTDRVWADAICIDQKNPAERSEQVQLMRRIYSSALAVYSWVGPTDYTLAFEALMALARIIKENLKDYANSEIWAEILSGRAVVRLDWLRQHHNLCVPKDEPESPHRGNPWQAIASLVLEQYWKRVWVFQEVVLAHQLLLLSSGDTTLG
;
A
#
# COMPACT_ATOMS: atom_id res chain seq x y z
N MET A 1 38.35 -41.38 9.48
CA MET A 1 36.92 -41.17 9.78
C MET A 1 36.56 -39.80 9.24
N SER A 2 35.98 -39.74 8.03
CA SER A 2 35.52 -38.50 7.43
C SER A 2 34.02 -38.39 7.66
N ILE A 3 33.63 -37.37 8.43
CA ILE A 3 32.22 -37.04 8.66
C ILE A 3 31.73 -36.34 7.39
N SER A 4 30.92 -37.05 6.61
CA SER A 4 30.16 -36.48 5.52
C SER A 4 29.02 -35.65 6.13
N SER A 5 29.20 -34.33 6.22
CA SER A 5 28.08 -33.42 6.51
C SER A 5 27.15 -33.42 5.30
N ALA A 6 26.04 -34.14 5.41
CA ALA A 6 24.94 -33.97 4.47
C ALA A 6 24.51 -32.51 4.52
N ILE A 7 24.62 -31.82 3.39
CA ILE A 7 24.03 -30.50 3.21
C ILE A 7 22.52 -30.74 3.21
N GLU A 8 21.85 -30.51 4.33
CA GLU A 8 20.40 -30.48 4.39
C GLU A 8 19.94 -29.40 3.41
N THR A 9 19.24 -29.85 2.37
CA THR A 9 18.57 -28.94 1.44
C THR A 9 17.50 -28.22 2.24
N PRO A 10 17.44 -26.87 2.26
CA PRO A 10 16.40 -26.18 3.02
C PRO A 10 15.03 -26.68 2.56
N ALA A 11 14.17 -27.01 3.53
CA ALA A 11 12.82 -27.49 3.26
C ALA A 11 12.09 -26.49 2.34
N THR A 12 11.33 -27.00 1.37
CA THR A 12 10.54 -26.15 0.47
C THR A 12 9.30 -25.65 1.21
N PHE A 13 8.99 -24.35 1.09
CA PHE A 13 7.75 -23.80 1.65
C PHE A 13 6.53 -24.42 0.95
N HIS A 14 5.60 -24.97 1.74
CA HIS A 14 4.38 -25.61 1.23
C HIS A 14 3.13 -24.94 1.78
N TYR A 15 2.27 -24.50 0.86
CA TYR A 15 0.98 -23.93 1.19
C TYR A 15 0.01 -25.01 1.71
N LYS A 16 -0.67 -24.74 2.82
CA LYS A 16 -1.83 -25.54 3.25
C LYS A 16 -2.99 -25.28 2.28
N PRO A 17 -3.64 -26.29 1.67
CA PRO A 17 -4.76 -26.08 0.76
C PRO A 17 -5.89 -25.27 1.38
N LEU A 18 -6.55 -24.43 0.58
CA LEU A 18 -7.72 -23.64 1.00
C LEU A 18 -9.01 -24.41 0.75
N ASP A 19 -9.96 -24.30 1.67
CA ASP A 19 -11.33 -24.79 1.49
C ASP A 19 -12.18 -23.74 0.75
N THR A 20 -12.42 -23.99 -0.53
CA THR A 20 -13.18 -23.11 -1.42
C THR A 20 -14.64 -22.96 -0.99
N ARG A 21 -15.19 -23.93 -0.25
CA ARG A 21 -16.58 -23.89 0.23
C ARG A 21 -16.76 -22.93 1.41
N LYS A 22 -15.66 -22.55 2.05
CA LYS A 22 -15.62 -21.61 3.17
C LYS A 22 -15.05 -20.24 2.77
N TYR A 23 -14.84 -20.01 1.47
CA TYR A 23 -14.22 -18.79 0.96
C TYR A 23 -12.90 -18.46 1.69
N GLU A 24 -12.08 -19.49 1.95
CA GLU A 24 -10.83 -19.30 2.68
C GLU A 24 -9.82 -18.50 1.85
N THR A 25 -9.04 -17.68 2.56
CA THR A 25 -7.85 -17.01 2.05
C THR A 25 -6.76 -17.10 3.11
N ARG A 26 -5.57 -16.58 2.83
CA ARG A 26 -4.49 -16.50 3.82
C ARG A 26 -4.17 -15.04 4.10
N VAL A 27 -3.82 -14.73 5.33
CA VAL A 27 -3.29 -13.41 5.71
C VAL A 27 -1.93 -13.58 6.32
N LEU A 28 -1.03 -12.65 6.00
CA LEU A 28 0.34 -12.62 6.50
C LEU A 28 0.35 -11.84 7.81
N LYS A 29 0.67 -12.51 8.91
CA LYS A 29 0.96 -11.86 10.19
C LYS A 29 2.36 -11.27 10.13
N LEU A 30 2.44 -9.96 10.33
CA LEU A 30 3.67 -9.20 10.40
C LEU A 30 4.37 -9.48 11.75
N PRO A 31 5.69 -9.75 11.73
CA PRO A 31 6.43 -9.94 12.97
C PRO A 31 6.51 -8.63 13.77
N ALA A 32 6.50 -8.74 15.11
CA ALA A 32 6.61 -7.56 15.98
C ALA A 32 8.03 -6.96 15.93
N ASN A 33 9.04 -7.80 15.71
CA ASN A 33 10.44 -7.43 15.63
C ASN A 33 11.08 -7.94 14.33
N SER A 34 12.13 -7.26 13.85
CA SER A 34 12.82 -7.65 12.61
C SER A 34 13.48 -9.03 12.63
N SER A 35 13.67 -9.62 13.81
CA SER A 35 14.21 -10.97 14.03
C SER A 35 13.18 -12.08 14.02
N GLU A 36 11.88 -11.75 13.96
CA GLU A 36 10.79 -12.71 13.94
C GLU A 36 10.34 -13.02 12.51
N ASN A 37 9.81 -14.23 12.31
CA ASN A 37 9.37 -14.71 11.01
C ASN A 37 7.94 -14.27 10.72
N PHE A 38 7.62 -14.05 9.44
CA PHE A 38 6.23 -13.89 9.02
C PHE A 38 5.47 -15.21 9.23
N GLU A 39 4.19 -15.11 9.57
CA GLU A 39 3.32 -16.28 9.72
C GLU A 39 2.15 -16.17 8.74
N LEU A 40 1.84 -17.27 8.07
CA LEU A 40 0.71 -17.34 7.15
C LEU A 40 -0.47 -18.02 7.84
N ILE A 41 -1.57 -17.29 8.01
CA ILE A 41 -2.77 -17.72 8.74
C ILE A 41 -3.91 -17.90 7.75
N THR A 42 -4.50 -19.09 7.70
CA THR A 42 -5.72 -19.33 6.94
C THR A 42 -6.92 -18.73 7.69
N VAL A 43 -7.74 -17.98 6.98
CA VAL A 43 -8.97 -17.35 7.50
C VAL A 43 -10.11 -17.56 6.52
N SER A 44 -11.33 -17.67 7.02
CA SER A 44 -12.56 -17.65 6.22
C SER A 44 -13.04 -16.22 6.05
N LEU A 45 -13.41 -15.83 4.82
CA LEU A 45 -14.03 -14.51 4.59
C LEU A 45 -15.47 -14.42 5.11
N ASP A 46 -16.10 -15.54 5.51
CA ASP A 46 -17.43 -15.56 6.16
C ASP A 46 -17.35 -15.25 7.66
N ASP A 47 -16.15 -15.34 8.27
CA ASP A 47 -15.95 -15.13 9.71
C ASP A 47 -15.54 -13.68 10.06
N ASP A 48 -15.71 -12.74 9.12
CA ASP A 48 -15.32 -11.33 9.24
C ASP A 48 -13.90 -11.11 9.83
N PRO A 49 -12.84 -11.69 9.23
CA PRO A 49 -11.52 -11.66 9.80
C PRO A 49 -10.92 -10.23 9.78
N GLU A 50 -10.20 -9.88 10.84
CA GLU A 50 -9.49 -8.59 10.92
C GLU A 50 -8.13 -8.64 10.22
N TYR A 51 -7.99 -7.90 9.12
CA TYR A 51 -6.74 -7.72 8.38
C TYR A 51 -6.79 -6.43 7.55
N ALA A 52 -5.61 -5.93 7.17
CA ALA A 52 -5.48 -4.93 6.11
C ALA A 52 -5.13 -5.60 4.78
N ALA A 53 -5.47 -5.00 3.64
CA ALA A 53 -5.00 -5.47 2.35
C ALA A 53 -3.89 -4.57 1.81
N LEU A 54 -2.91 -5.15 1.11
CA LEU A 54 -1.84 -4.43 0.44
C LEU A 54 -2.14 -4.33 -1.05
N SER A 55 -2.06 -3.12 -1.56
CA SER A 55 -2.15 -2.77 -2.97
C SER A 55 -0.79 -2.24 -3.41
N TYR A 56 -0.16 -2.89 -4.39
CA TYR A 56 1.21 -2.57 -4.80
C TYR A 56 1.50 -3.08 -6.23
N LEU A 57 2.42 -2.43 -6.93
CA LEU A 57 2.98 -2.98 -8.17
C LEU A 57 3.79 -4.24 -7.87
N TRP A 58 3.56 -5.33 -8.60
CA TRP A 58 4.38 -6.53 -8.42
C TRP A 58 5.87 -6.26 -8.70
N GLY A 59 6.17 -5.42 -9.68
CA GLY A 59 7.55 -5.14 -10.09
C GLY A 59 8.13 -6.22 -11.00
N ASP A 60 9.46 -6.26 -11.12
CA ASP A 60 10.17 -7.26 -11.91
C ASP A 60 10.24 -8.59 -11.15
N PRO A 61 9.68 -9.71 -11.67
CA PRO A 61 9.77 -11.02 -11.02
C PRO A 61 11.20 -11.54 -10.83
N GLN A 62 12.18 -11.01 -11.57
CA GLN A 62 13.59 -11.37 -11.45
C GLN A 62 14.32 -10.60 -10.35
N ASP A 63 13.77 -9.47 -9.91
CA ASP A 63 14.36 -8.64 -8.86
C ASP A 63 13.75 -9.02 -7.50
N GLN A 64 14.30 -10.08 -6.90
CA GLN A 64 13.78 -10.67 -5.67
C GLN A 64 14.61 -10.34 -4.43
N GLU A 65 13.92 -10.33 -3.30
CA GLU A 65 14.46 -10.37 -1.94
C GLU A 65 13.86 -11.58 -1.21
N ILE A 66 14.63 -12.13 -0.26
CA ILE A 66 14.19 -13.27 0.54
C ILE A 66 13.55 -12.74 1.82
N ILE A 67 12.34 -13.23 2.11
CA ILE A 67 11.70 -13.10 3.41
C ILE A 67 11.57 -14.49 4.04
N THR A 68 11.49 -14.55 5.37
CA THR A 68 11.29 -15.81 6.09
C THR A 68 9.83 -15.96 6.52
N VAL A 69 9.14 -16.94 5.96
CA VAL A 69 7.74 -17.27 6.29
C VAL A 69 7.72 -18.63 6.97
N GLN A 70 7.30 -18.68 8.25
CA GLN A 70 7.21 -19.91 9.04
C GLN A 70 8.53 -20.73 9.01
N GLY A 71 9.67 -20.05 9.08
CA GLY A 71 11.01 -20.67 9.05
C GLY A 71 11.54 -21.05 7.66
N HIS A 72 10.80 -20.76 6.59
CA HIS A 72 11.20 -21.07 5.22
C HIS A 72 11.54 -19.80 4.45
N GLU A 73 12.55 -19.86 3.59
CA GLU A 73 12.91 -18.77 2.70
C GLU A 73 11.92 -18.69 1.53
N VAL A 74 11.30 -17.52 1.36
CA VAL A 74 10.35 -17.23 0.29
C VAL A 74 10.86 -16.02 -0.48
N GLY A 75 11.07 -16.20 -1.78
CA GLY A 75 11.42 -15.12 -2.69
C GLY A 75 10.21 -14.26 -3.02
N VAL A 76 10.30 -12.96 -2.73
CA VAL A 76 9.31 -11.95 -3.09
C VAL A 76 10.00 -10.86 -3.89
N THR A 77 9.25 -10.10 -4.70
CA THR A 77 9.86 -8.98 -5.42
C THR A 77 10.38 -7.93 -4.43
N LYS A 78 11.45 -7.21 -4.79
CA LYS A 78 11.98 -6.13 -3.97
C LYS A 78 10.94 -5.07 -3.61
N ASN A 79 10.01 -4.80 -4.54
CA ASN A 79 8.95 -3.84 -4.28
C ASN A 79 7.99 -4.31 -3.17
N LEU A 80 7.66 -5.60 -3.13
CA LEU A 80 6.87 -6.17 -2.04
C LEU A 80 7.66 -6.19 -0.73
N ALA A 81 8.94 -6.58 -0.76
CA ALA A 81 9.80 -6.56 0.42
C ALA A 81 9.90 -5.15 1.04
N ALA A 82 10.06 -4.13 0.21
CA ALA A 82 10.08 -2.73 0.63
C ALA A 82 8.73 -2.30 1.25
N ALA A 83 7.61 -2.68 0.63
CA ALA A 83 6.27 -2.40 1.15
C ALA A 83 6.04 -3.06 2.53
N LEU A 84 6.38 -4.34 2.68
CA LEU A 84 6.29 -5.06 3.97
C LEU A 84 7.21 -4.44 5.03
N SER A 85 8.41 -4.02 4.64
CA SER A 85 9.34 -3.31 5.52
C SER A 85 8.76 -1.98 6.01
N ARG A 86 8.13 -1.21 5.11
CA ARG A 86 7.44 0.04 5.47
C ARG A 86 6.27 -0.20 6.44
N LEU A 87 5.49 -1.25 6.22
CA LEU A 87 4.38 -1.62 7.09
C LEU A 87 4.86 -2.00 8.50
N ARG A 88 5.97 -2.74 8.62
CA ARG A 88 6.56 -3.09 9.92
C ARG A 88 7.09 -1.88 10.71
N ARG A 89 7.58 -0.85 10.01
CA ARG A 89 8.08 0.38 10.64
C ARG A 89 6.97 1.34 11.09
N GLY A 90 5.79 1.25 10.48
CA GLY A 90 4.66 2.10 10.85
C GLY A 90 3.98 1.59 12.12
N GLU A 91 3.55 2.50 12.99
CA GLU A 91 2.52 2.15 13.97
C GLU A 91 1.27 1.73 13.20
N SER A 92 0.77 0.51 13.44
CA SER A 92 -0.49 0.05 12.84
C SER A 92 -1.62 0.90 13.41
N SER A 93 -1.97 1.98 12.71
CA SER A 93 -3.09 2.86 13.05
C SER A 93 -4.44 2.12 13.07
N LEU A 94 -4.47 0.89 12.56
CA LEU A 94 -5.64 0.04 12.39
C LEU A 94 -5.76 -1.05 13.45
N GLY A 95 -4.78 -1.20 14.35
CA GLY A 95 -4.83 -2.19 15.44
C GLY A 95 -4.69 -3.66 15.01
N THR A 96 -4.37 -3.94 13.75
CA THR A 96 -4.09 -5.30 13.24
C THR A 96 -2.63 -5.45 12.79
N ASP A 97 -2.06 -6.62 13.05
CA ASP A 97 -0.74 -7.05 12.55
C ASP A 97 -0.85 -7.92 11.30
N ARG A 98 -2.05 -8.08 10.74
CA ARG A 98 -2.32 -8.97 9.61
C ARG A 98 -2.48 -8.18 8.32
N VAL A 99 -1.76 -8.59 7.29
CA VAL A 99 -1.85 -8.02 5.96
C VAL A 99 -2.09 -9.09 4.90
N TRP A 100 -2.99 -8.83 3.97
CA TRP A 100 -3.17 -9.64 2.78
C TRP A 100 -2.33 -9.06 1.64
N ALA A 101 -1.47 -9.87 1.04
CA ALA A 101 -0.71 -9.53 -0.17
C ALA A 101 -0.72 -10.74 -1.11
N ASP A 102 -1.30 -10.56 -2.29
CA ASP A 102 -1.54 -11.62 -3.29
C ASP A 102 -0.35 -12.54 -3.58
N ALA A 103 0.87 -12.00 -3.74
CA ALA A 103 2.05 -12.79 -4.09
C ALA A 103 2.48 -13.78 -2.99
N ILE A 104 2.06 -13.57 -1.74
CA ILE A 104 2.39 -14.45 -0.59
C ILE A 104 1.15 -15.18 -0.08
N CYS A 105 -0.02 -14.56 -0.14
CA CYS A 105 -1.24 -15.14 0.42
C CYS A 105 -1.88 -16.18 -0.50
N ILE A 106 -1.57 -16.12 -1.80
CA ILE A 106 -2.02 -17.03 -2.84
C ILE A 106 -0.84 -17.90 -3.28
N ASP A 107 -1.05 -19.21 -3.40
CA ASP A 107 -0.11 -20.10 -4.05
C ASP A 107 -0.07 -19.81 -5.57
N GLN A 108 0.86 -18.95 -5.97
CA GLN A 108 1.04 -18.54 -7.37
C GLN A 108 1.42 -19.70 -8.31
N LYS A 109 1.90 -20.82 -7.76
CA LYS A 109 2.25 -22.04 -8.52
C LYS A 109 1.04 -22.95 -8.74
N ASN A 110 -0.09 -22.69 -8.08
CA ASN A 110 -1.34 -23.42 -8.24
C ASN A 110 -2.35 -22.60 -9.05
N PRO A 111 -2.54 -22.87 -10.36
CA PRO A 111 -3.44 -22.09 -11.22
C PRO A 111 -4.91 -22.17 -10.80
N ALA A 112 -5.35 -23.26 -10.17
CA ALA A 112 -6.71 -23.42 -9.68
C ALA A 112 -6.96 -22.46 -8.51
N GLU A 113 -6.09 -22.52 -7.49
CA GLU A 113 -6.17 -21.61 -6.34
C GLU A 113 -6.07 -20.15 -6.78
N ARG A 114 -5.12 -19.82 -7.68
CA ARG A 114 -4.99 -18.46 -8.21
C ARG A 114 -6.27 -17.96 -8.86
N SER A 115 -6.91 -18.80 -9.67
CA SER A 115 -8.15 -18.42 -10.36
C SER A 115 -9.31 -18.22 -9.40
N GLU A 116 -9.39 -19.01 -8.34
CA GLU A 116 -10.39 -18.88 -7.28
C GLU A 116 -10.16 -17.61 -6.45
N GLN A 117 -8.93 -17.36 -5.99
CA GLN A 117 -8.61 -16.18 -5.20
C GLN A 117 -8.78 -14.88 -6.02
N VAL A 118 -8.50 -14.88 -7.32
CA VAL A 118 -8.78 -13.75 -8.21
C VAL A 118 -10.30 -13.43 -8.26
N GLN A 119 -11.16 -14.46 -8.25
CA GLN A 119 -12.61 -14.24 -8.17
C GLN A 119 -13.04 -13.67 -6.81
N LEU A 120 -12.27 -13.92 -5.75
CA LEU A 120 -12.50 -13.38 -4.41
C LEU A 120 -11.90 -11.99 -4.17
N MET A 121 -11.06 -11.45 -5.07
CA MET A 121 -10.37 -10.17 -4.84
C MET A 121 -11.31 -9.04 -4.43
N ARG A 122 -12.46 -8.91 -5.09
CA ARG A 122 -13.48 -7.91 -4.71
C ARG A 122 -13.87 -8.03 -3.24
N ARG A 123 -14.12 -9.26 -2.77
CA ARG A 123 -14.52 -9.55 -1.40
C ARG A 123 -13.36 -9.32 -0.43
N ILE A 124 -12.16 -9.75 -0.78
CA ILE A 124 -10.95 -9.58 0.03
C ILE A 124 -10.69 -8.08 0.29
N TYR A 125 -10.62 -7.26 -0.77
CA TYR A 125 -10.38 -5.83 -0.60
C TYR A 125 -11.54 -5.12 0.12
N SER A 126 -12.79 -5.51 -0.15
CA SER A 126 -13.93 -4.92 0.56
C SER A 126 -14.05 -5.38 2.00
N SER A 127 -13.54 -6.55 2.40
CA SER A 127 -13.63 -7.03 3.79
C SER A 127 -12.46 -6.58 4.65
N ALA A 128 -11.40 -6.04 4.06
CA ALA A 128 -10.25 -5.52 4.81
C ALA A 128 -10.64 -4.26 5.63
N LEU A 129 -10.01 -4.11 6.80
CA LEU A 129 -10.16 -2.93 7.66
C LEU A 129 -9.69 -1.65 6.95
N ALA A 130 -8.60 -1.78 6.20
CA ALA A 130 -8.14 -0.76 5.27
C ALA A 130 -7.32 -1.38 4.14
N VAL A 131 -7.08 -0.59 3.11
CA VAL A 131 -6.18 -0.91 2.02
C VAL A 131 -4.97 0.02 2.08
N TYR A 132 -3.79 -0.56 2.30
CA TYR A 132 -2.53 0.14 2.16
C TYR A 132 -2.12 0.16 0.69
N SER A 133 -2.07 1.33 0.09
CA SER A 133 -1.64 1.57 -1.28
C SER A 133 -0.18 1.97 -1.31
N TRP A 134 0.70 0.99 -1.51
CA TRP A 134 2.14 1.22 -1.68
C TRP A 134 2.43 1.78 -3.07
N VAL A 135 2.70 3.08 -3.13
CA VAL A 135 2.93 3.80 -4.39
C VAL A 135 4.35 3.62 -4.94
N GLY A 136 5.29 3.14 -4.11
CA GLY A 136 6.63 2.77 -4.55
C GLY A 136 7.75 3.16 -3.58
N PRO A 137 9.01 2.84 -3.93
CA PRO A 137 10.18 3.07 -3.10
C PRO A 137 10.65 4.54 -3.07
N THR A 138 10.10 5.41 -3.90
CA THR A 138 10.36 6.85 -3.86
C THR A 138 9.75 7.45 -2.59
N ASP A 139 10.47 8.36 -1.92
CA ASP A 139 9.92 9.08 -0.76
C ASP A 139 8.97 10.19 -1.22
N TYR A 140 7.68 9.99 -0.97
CA TYR A 140 6.62 10.95 -1.30
C TYR A 140 6.13 11.75 -0.10
N THR A 141 6.89 11.80 1.01
CA THR A 141 6.54 12.57 2.21
C THR A 141 6.19 14.02 1.87
N LEU A 142 7.00 14.69 1.05
CA LEU A 142 6.75 16.06 0.63
C LEU A 142 5.45 16.20 -0.17
N ALA A 143 5.13 15.25 -1.07
CA ALA A 143 3.90 15.26 -1.83
C ALA A 143 2.69 15.07 -0.90
N PHE A 144 2.78 14.14 0.05
CA PHE A 144 1.73 13.86 1.02
C PHE A 144 1.46 15.07 1.92
N GLU A 145 2.51 15.69 2.46
CA GLU A 145 2.40 16.92 3.24
C GLU A 145 1.75 18.05 2.45
N ALA A 146 2.14 18.22 1.19
CA ALA A 146 1.59 19.24 0.31
C ALA A 146 0.10 19.01 0.02
N LEU A 147 -0.29 17.77 -0.29
CA LEU A 147 -1.70 17.40 -0.50
C LEU A 147 -2.53 17.59 0.78
N MET A 148 -2.01 17.23 1.95
CA MET A 148 -2.68 17.48 3.23
C MET A 148 -2.86 18.97 3.50
N ALA A 149 -1.84 19.80 3.21
CA ALA A 149 -1.95 21.24 3.33
C ALA A 149 -3.02 21.81 2.38
N LEU A 150 -3.01 21.40 1.11
CA LEU A 150 -4.03 21.78 0.14
C LEU A 150 -5.44 21.38 0.61
N ALA A 151 -5.62 20.16 1.11
CA ALA A 151 -6.90 19.68 1.62
C ALA A 151 -7.40 20.52 2.81
N ARG A 152 -6.51 20.90 3.75
CA ARG A 152 -6.85 21.78 4.88
C ARG A 152 -7.29 23.16 4.40
N ILE A 153 -6.52 23.77 3.51
CA ILE A 153 -6.81 25.09 2.93
C ILE A 153 -8.16 25.07 2.21
N ILE A 154 -8.38 24.06 1.37
CA ILE A 154 -9.65 23.87 0.66
C ILE A 154 -10.78 23.72 1.69
N LYS A 155 -10.66 22.85 2.70
CA LYS A 155 -11.68 22.66 3.73
C LYS A 155 -11.99 23.93 4.53
N GLU A 156 -10.99 24.73 4.86
CA GLU A 156 -11.15 25.99 5.59
C GLU A 156 -11.89 27.03 4.74
N ASN A 157 -11.50 27.19 3.48
CA ASN A 157 -12.15 28.12 2.57
C ASN A 157 -13.55 27.64 2.14
N LEU A 158 -13.78 26.33 2.01
CA LEU A 158 -15.07 25.76 1.59
C LEU A 158 -16.18 25.87 2.63
N LYS A 159 -15.85 26.06 3.92
CA LYS A 159 -16.87 26.39 4.93
C LYS A 159 -17.62 27.68 4.60
N ASP A 160 -16.96 28.62 3.92
CA ASP A 160 -17.57 29.86 3.46
C ASP A 160 -18.37 29.68 2.15
N TYR A 161 -18.06 28.66 1.35
CA TYR A 161 -18.71 28.37 0.05
C TYR A 161 -19.90 27.41 0.11
N ALA A 162 -20.17 26.79 1.27
CA ALA A 162 -21.24 25.78 1.44
C ALA A 162 -22.66 26.27 1.09
N ASN A 163 -22.85 27.57 0.82
CA ASN A 163 -24.13 28.19 0.47
C ASN A 163 -24.19 28.91 -0.90
N SER A 164 -23.31 28.68 -1.88
CA SER A 164 -23.34 29.49 -3.12
C SER A 164 -23.12 28.75 -4.44
N GLU A 165 -23.70 29.32 -5.50
CA GLU A 165 -23.59 29.00 -6.94
C GLU A 165 -22.14 28.79 -7.44
N ILE A 166 -21.16 29.15 -6.64
CA ILE A 166 -19.71 29.06 -6.90
C ILE A 166 -19.25 27.61 -7.13
N TRP A 167 -19.84 26.62 -6.45
CA TRP A 167 -19.53 25.21 -6.71
C TRP A 167 -19.91 24.77 -8.13
N ALA A 168 -21.08 25.21 -8.61
CA ALA A 168 -21.51 24.95 -9.98
C ALA A 168 -20.62 25.71 -10.98
N GLU A 169 -20.17 26.93 -10.64
CA GLU A 169 -19.24 27.69 -11.48
C GLU A 169 -17.85 27.04 -11.57
N ILE A 170 -17.31 26.53 -10.45
CA ILE A 170 -16.02 25.80 -10.41
C ILE A 170 -16.11 24.54 -11.27
N LEU A 171 -17.14 23.71 -11.10
CA LEU A 171 -17.34 22.50 -11.89
C LEU A 171 -17.61 22.80 -13.37
N SER A 172 -18.24 23.95 -13.67
CA SER A 172 -18.47 24.40 -15.05
C SER A 172 -17.22 25.03 -15.70
N GLY A 173 -16.11 25.18 -14.96
CA GLY A 173 -14.87 25.80 -15.44
C GLY A 173 -14.97 27.33 -15.65
N ARG A 174 -16.04 27.97 -15.15
CA ARG A 174 -16.28 29.42 -15.30
C ARG A 174 -15.77 30.24 -14.12
N ALA A 175 -15.60 29.61 -12.96
CA ALA A 175 -15.05 30.30 -11.81
C ALA A 175 -13.56 30.61 -12.01
N VAL A 176 -13.19 31.86 -11.81
CA VAL A 176 -11.77 32.24 -11.68
C VAL A 176 -11.35 31.94 -10.25
N VAL A 177 -10.65 30.81 -10.06
CA VAL A 177 -10.08 30.47 -8.76
C VAL A 177 -8.93 31.43 -8.45
N ARG A 178 -9.16 32.37 -7.51
CA ARG A 178 -8.10 33.28 -7.03
C ARG A 178 -7.13 32.48 -6.16
N LEU A 179 -5.87 32.40 -6.60
CA LEU A 179 -4.80 31.68 -5.91
C LEU A 179 -4.02 32.56 -4.91
N ASP A 180 -4.52 33.75 -4.56
CA ASP A 180 -3.82 34.68 -3.66
C ASP A 180 -3.57 34.09 -2.27
N TRP A 181 -4.34 33.09 -1.86
CA TRP A 181 -4.09 32.31 -0.63
C TRP A 181 -2.72 31.62 -0.64
N LEU A 182 -2.18 31.21 -1.79
CA LEU A 182 -0.84 30.59 -1.89
C LEU A 182 0.26 31.47 -1.28
N ARG A 183 0.07 32.80 -1.30
CA ARG A 183 1.03 33.75 -0.71
C ARG A 183 1.23 33.54 0.79
N GLN A 184 0.25 32.95 1.48
CA GLN A 184 0.30 32.67 2.91
C GLN A 184 0.86 31.28 3.23
N HIS A 185 1.08 30.44 2.22
CA HIS A 185 1.55 29.06 2.37
C HIS A 185 2.92 28.88 1.73
N HIS A 186 3.94 29.44 2.39
CA HIS A 186 5.33 29.36 1.96
C HIS A 186 5.83 27.93 1.76
N ASN A 187 5.33 26.97 2.54
CA ASN A 187 5.66 25.55 2.43
C ASN A 187 5.22 24.90 1.11
N LEU A 188 4.29 25.51 0.36
CA LEU A 188 3.87 25.07 -0.98
C LEU A 188 4.61 25.81 -2.10
N CYS A 189 5.27 26.93 -1.79
CA CYS A 189 5.83 27.85 -2.79
C CYS A 189 7.36 27.88 -2.80
N VAL A 190 7.99 27.59 -1.66
CA VAL A 190 9.45 27.62 -1.50
C VAL A 190 9.94 26.18 -1.40
N PRO A 191 10.88 25.76 -2.26
CA PRO A 191 11.50 24.45 -2.12
C PRO A 191 12.14 24.31 -0.73
N LYS A 192 11.93 23.17 -0.06
CA LYS A 192 12.72 22.84 1.13
C LYS A 192 14.19 22.69 0.73
N ASP A 193 15.11 23.19 1.54
CA ASP A 193 16.55 23.07 1.30
C ASP A 193 17.03 21.66 1.66
N GLU A 194 16.61 20.69 0.85
CA GLU A 194 16.84 19.26 1.01
C GLU A 194 17.42 18.71 -0.30
N PRO A 195 18.73 18.90 -0.56
CA PRO A 195 19.36 18.51 -1.82
C PRO A 195 19.32 17.00 -2.08
N GLU A 196 19.17 16.18 -1.05
CA GLU A 196 19.02 14.73 -1.16
C GLU A 196 17.57 14.27 -1.44
N SER A 197 16.58 15.18 -1.32
CA SER A 197 15.19 14.87 -1.62
C SER A 197 15.02 14.57 -3.13
N PRO A 198 14.33 13.49 -3.53
CA PRO A 198 14.14 13.13 -4.94
C PRO A 198 13.43 14.23 -5.74
N HIS A 199 12.73 15.14 -5.07
CA HIS A 199 11.97 16.23 -5.67
C HIS A 199 12.64 17.61 -5.50
N ARG A 200 13.90 17.65 -5.04
CA ARG A 200 14.67 18.88 -4.77
C ARG A 200 13.90 19.86 -3.87
N GLY A 201 13.16 19.31 -2.91
CA GLY A 201 12.31 20.07 -2.01
C GLY A 201 11.11 20.76 -2.64
N ASN A 202 10.82 20.60 -3.95
CA ASN A 202 9.69 21.25 -4.60
C ASN A 202 8.37 20.44 -4.43
N PRO A 203 7.36 20.98 -3.72
CA PRO A 203 6.11 20.27 -3.43
C PRO A 203 5.28 19.93 -4.66
N TRP A 204 5.21 20.83 -5.65
CA TRP A 204 4.44 20.61 -6.87
C TRP A 204 5.08 19.56 -7.77
N GLN A 205 6.41 19.53 -7.82
CA GLN A 205 7.14 18.47 -8.51
C GLN A 205 6.93 17.12 -7.83
N ALA A 206 6.91 17.09 -6.49
CA ALA A 206 6.61 15.88 -5.73
C ALA A 206 5.19 15.36 -6.02
N ILE A 207 4.19 16.23 -6.02
CA ILE A 207 2.80 15.89 -6.40
C ILE A 207 2.77 15.37 -7.85
N ALA A 208 3.39 16.08 -8.78
CA ALA A 208 3.42 15.69 -10.19
C ALA A 208 4.05 14.31 -10.39
N SER A 209 5.17 14.02 -9.72
CA SER A 209 5.80 12.71 -9.73
C SER A 209 4.87 11.63 -9.17
N LEU A 210 4.21 11.89 -8.03
CA LEU A 210 3.26 10.96 -7.41
C LEU A 210 2.08 10.62 -8.35
N VAL A 211 1.45 11.61 -8.98
CA VAL A 211 0.27 11.35 -9.85
C VAL A 211 0.63 10.66 -11.17
N LEU A 212 1.89 10.75 -11.59
CA LEU A 212 2.40 10.09 -12.80
C LEU A 212 2.96 8.69 -12.52
N GLU A 213 2.94 8.23 -11.26
CA GLU A 213 3.46 6.92 -10.87
C GLU A 213 2.81 5.76 -11.63
N GLN A 214 3.61 4.72 -11.83
CA GLN A 214 3.15 3.51 -12.53
C GLN A 214 2.05 2.78 -11.74
N TYR A 215 2.02 2.99 -10.42
CA TYR A 215 1.01 2.41 -9.54
C TYR A 215 -0.43 2.70 -10.04
N TRP A 216 -0.69 3.92 -10.53
CA TRP A 216 -2.02 4.32 -11.00
C TRP A 216 -2.45 3.70 -12.33
N LYS A 217 -1.53 3.08 -13.07
CA LYS A 217 -1.79 2.50 -14.40
C LYS A 217 -2.16 1.01 -14.34
N ARG A 218 -2.23 0.44 -13.14
CA ARG A 218 -2.53 -0.99 -12.92
C ARG A 218 -4.01 -1.27 -13.20
N VAL A 219 -4.28 -2.40 -13.86
CA VAL A 219 -5.65 -2.84 -14.18
C VAL A 219 -6.53 -2.97 -12.92
N TRP A 220 -5.95 -3.48 -11.82
CA TRP A 220 -6.69 -3.77 -10.59
C TRP A 220 -6.76 -2.59 -9.60
N VAL A 221 -6.06 -1.47 -9.87
CA VAL A 221 -6.02 -0.33 -8.93
C VAL A 221 -7.41 0.16 -8.56
N PHE A 222 -8.36 0.09 -9.50
CA PHE A 222 -9.74 0.48 -9.23
C PHE A 222 -10.40 -0.40 -8.16
N GLN A 223 -10.27 -1.73 -8.25
CA GLN A 223 -10.86 -2.62 -7.24
C GLN A 223 -10.18 -2.41 -5.89
N GLU A 224 -8.87 -2.23 -5.89
CA GLU A 224 -8.07 -2.08 -4.68
C GLU A 224 -8.37 -0.75 -3.96
N VAL A 225 -8.52 0.34 -4.71
CA VAL A 225 -8.72 1.69 -4.19
C VAL A 225 -10.18 1.99 -3.90
N VAL A 226 -11.10 1.65 -4.82
CA VAL A 226 -12.51 2.04 -4.73
C VAL A 226 -13.29 1.15 -3.76
N LEU A 227 -12.88 -0.10 -3.57
CA LEU A 227 -13.55 -1.02 -2.65
C LEU A 227 -13.04 -0.88 -1.20
N ALA A 228 -11.99 -0.10 -0.98
CA ALA A 228 -11.43 0.10 0.33
C ALA A 228 -12.42 0.83 1.25
N HIS A 229 -12.71 0.26 2.43
CA HIS A 229 -13.41 0.98 3.50
C HIS A 229 -12.62 2.20 3.97
N GLN A 230 -11.30 2.03 4.06
CA GLN A 230 -10.34 3.07 4.36
C GLN A 230 -9.12 2.86 3.46
N LEU A 231 -8.64 3.93 2.83
CA LEU A 231 -7.49 3.89 1.93
C LEU A 231 -6.33 4.68 2.55
N LEU A 232 -5.15 4.06 2.62
CA LEU A 232 -3.94 4.67 3.17
C LEU A 232 -2.82 4.56 2.14
N LEU A 233 -2.35 5.68 1.61
CA LEU A 233 -1.21 5.72 0.69
C LEU A 233 0.10 5.67 1.48
N LEU A 234 0.98 4.76 1.05
CA LEU A 234 2.30 4.55 1.63
C LEU A 234 3.39 4.77 0.58
N SER A 235 4.48 5.37 0.99
CA SER A 235 5.73 5.47 0.25
C SER A 235 6.90 5.08 1.16
N SER A 236 8.14 5.12 0.67
CA SER A 236 9.31 4.74 1.49
C SER A 236 9.52 5.63 2.72
N GLY A 237 9.06 6.88 2.66
CA GLY A 237 9.09 7.83 3.76
C GLY A 237 8.04 7.55 4.85
N ASP A 238 8.21 8.17 6.01
CA ASP A 238 7.46 7.82 7.23
C ASP A 238 6.05 8.44 7.29
N THR A 239 5.73 9.35 6.37
CA THR A 239 4.38 9.93 6.26
C THR A 239 3.43 8.99 5.50
N THR A 240 2.21 8.88 6.02
CA THR A 240 1.08 8.18 5.38
C THR A 240 0.01 9.20 5.01
N LEU A 241 -0.58 9.08 3.82
CA LEU A 241 -1.68 9.93 3.37
C LEU A 241 -3.00 9.13 3.37
N GLY A 242 -4.05 9.65 4.00
CA GLY A 242 -5.35 9.00 4.14
C GLY A 242 -6.45 9.94 4.56
#